data_AF-A0A6A3CJR0-F1
#
_entry.id   AF-A0A6A3CJR0-F1
#
_cell.length_a   1.000
_cell.length_b   1.000
_cell.length_c   1.000
_cell.angle_alpha   90.00
_cell.angle_beta   90.00
_cell.angle_gamma   90.00
#
_symmetry.space_group_name_H-M   'P 1'
#
loop_
_entity.id
_entity.type
_entity.pdbx_description
1 polymer ?
#
loop_
_entity_poly.entity_id
_entity_poly.type
_entity_poly.pdbx_seq_one_letter_code
_entity_poly.pdbx_strand_id
1 'polypeptide(L)'
;MTELGHGSNHATHTIVFSQLNINGNNEGVHALIAQIRDADDNRFAAFMSPLTAGRVIIAVNAVYQSKVGVSIAIRYALTRRAFSLKPNEPEVLLLDYPSHQRRLLPLIAKIYALSFGANYLKMLYVKRTPQSNKTIHVSKALFAEYMAAQKRNKVFKGLGLEHMNKPCPVIPAHLTSTTLRCTQFQMDALCLRERELLNRFVADVSQCLAKGESKEQTFNMSYQVAEDLGKAFSDRAIFQTFVEAEATLASGSLKDVLGMVRSLYAFNCLEDITYLRYGFLSVDNGAAVRREITNLCSEVRPHALALVSSFGSPDAFLSPIAFNWVGANSWSSVQH
;
A
#
# COMPACT_ATOMS: atom_id res chain seq x y z
N MET A 1 13.97 15.55 21.12
CA MET A 1 12.74 15.77 21.91
C MET A 1 11.59 15.26 21.06
N THR A 2 11.16 14.03 21.28
CA THR A 2 10.19 13.32 20.42
C THR A 2 8.93 13.14 21.25
N GLU A 3 7.81 13.72 20.82
CA GLU A 3 6.55 13.67 21.56
C GLU A 3 5.93 12.27 21.52
N LEU A 4 5.39 11.86 22.66
CA LEU A 4 4.94 10.50 22.93
C LEU A 4 3.44 10.53 23.18
N GLY A 5 2.67 10.01 22.23
CA GLY A 5 1.21 9.98 22.31
C GLY A 5 0.74 9.27 23.58
N HIS A 6 -0.09 9.96 24.37
CA HIS A 6 -0.65 9.58 25.68
C HIS A 6 0.30 9.54 26.90
N GLY A 7 1.62 9.70 26.70
CA GLY A 7 2.59 9.74 27.80
C GLY A 7 2.57 11.02 28.63
N SER A 8 1.89 12.09 28.16
CA SER A 8 1.87 13.37 28.86
C SER A 8 0.91 13.40 30.05
N ASN A 9 -0.24 12.69 30.00
CA ASN A 9 -1.28 12.88 31.02
C ASN A 9 -1.66 11.63 31.84
N HIS A 10 -1.40 10.39 31.40
CA HIS A 10 -2.00 9.21 32.07
C HIS A 10 -1.04 8.08 32.54
N ALA A 11 0.21 8.00 32.05
CA ALA A 11 1.08 6.86 32.34
C ALA A 11 1.87 7.01 33.65
N THR A 12 1.72 6.10 34.62
CA THR A 12 2.48 6.08 35.90
C THR A 12 3.84 5.37 35.78
N HIS A 13 3.95 4.43 34.85
CA HIS A 13 5.16 3.66 34.57
C HIS A 13 5.55 3.85 33.11
N THR A 14 6.86 3.81 32.85
CA THR A 14 7.41 3.77 31.50
C THR A 14 8.43 2.66 31.35
N ILE A 15 8.76 2.38 30.10
CA ILE A 15 9.92 1.58 29.74
C ILE A 15 11.01 2.54 29.28
N VAL A 16 12.08 2.65 30.05
CA VAL A 16 13.30 3.40 29.72
C VAL A 16 14.25 2.47 29.00
N PHE A 17 14.78 2.91 27.87
CA PHE A 17 15.86 2.21 27.20
C PHE A 17 17.16 2.95 27.41
N SER A 18 18.10 2.29 28.06
CA SER A 18 19.43 2.83 28.34
C SER A 18 20.50 1.81 27.94
N GLN A 19 21.71 2.28 27.70
CA GLN A 19 22.85 1.37 27.60
C GLN A 19 23.08 0.73 28.98
N LEU A 20 22.96 -0.59 29.04
CA LEU A 20 23.24 -1.35 30.24
C LEU A 20 24.75 -1.53 30.36
N ASN A 21 25.32 -1.06 31.46
CA ASN A 21 26.71 -1.25 31.78
C ASN A 21 26.84 -2.13 33.02
N ILE A 22 27.46 -3.30 32.89
CA ILE A 22 27.71 -4.24 33.99
C ILE A 22 29.21 -4.38 34.15
N ASN A 23 29.73 -4.00 35.32
CA ASN A 23 31.16 -4.10 35.67
C ASN A 23 32.10 -3.43 34.65
N GLY A 24 31.67 -2.33 34.03
CA GLY A 24 32.46 -1.60 33.02
C GLY A 24 32.23 -2.07 31.57
N ASN A 25 31.49 -3.17 31.36
CA ASN A 25 31.17 -3.68 30.02
C ASN A 25 29.80 -3.16 29.55
N ASN A 26 29.76 -2.61 28.34
CA ASN A 26 28.53 -2.15 27.70
C ASN A 26 27.80 -3.32 27.03
N GLU A 27 26.68 -3.72 27.60
CA GLU A 27 25.82 -4.81 27.12
C GLU A 27 24.80 -4.33 26.07
N GLY A 28 24.86 -3.06 25.67
CA GLY A 28 23.95 -2.47 24.69
C GLY A 28 22.62 -2.02 25.30
N VAL A 29 21.67 -1.70 24.43
CA VAL A 29 20.42 -1.04 24.83
C VAL A 29 19.44 -2.05 25.42
N HIS A 30 19.08 -1.87 26.70
CA HIS A 30 18.13 -2.71 27.42
C HIS A 30 16.89 -1.93 27.82
N ALA A 31 15.75 -2.62 27.89
CA ALA A 31 14.49 -2.08 28.37
C ALA A 31 14.39 -2.26 29.90
N LEU A 32 14.27 -1.17 30.63
CA LEU A 32 14.07 -1.13 32.07
C LEU A 32 12.70 -0.52 32.35
N ILE A 33 11.89 -1.16 33.19
CA ILE A 33 10.67 -0.54 33.68
C ILE A 33 11.09 0.49 34.73
N ALA A 34 10.75 1.74 34.49
CA ALA A 34 10.95 2.82 35.44
C ALA A 34 9.60 3.45 35.75
N GLN A 35 9.29 3.59 37.03
CA GLN A 35 8.22 4.47 37.45
C GLN A 35 8.63 5.91 37.08
N ILE A 36 7.80 6.61 36.31
CA ILE A 36 8.08 7.97 35.82
C ILE A 36 7.22 9.04 36.48
N ARG A 37 6.30 8.62 37.34
CA ARG A 37 5.45 9.48 38.14
C ARG A 37 5.23 8.81 39.48
N ASP A 38 5.46 9.52 40.58
CA ASP A 38 4.62 9.35 41.76
C ASP A 38 3.30 10.11 41.54
N ALA A 39 2.34 10.07 42.46
CA ALA A 39 1.04 10.74 42.26
C ALA A 39 1.13 12.23 41.84
N ASP A 40 2.28 12.88 42.01
CA ASP A 40 2.57 14.25 41.61
C ASP A 40 3.75 14.37 40.61
N ASP A 41 3.39 14.89 39.43
CA ASP A 41 4.14 15.67 38.44
C ASP A 41 5.34 15.11 37.63
N ASN A 42 5.14 15.14 36.29
CA ASN A 42 6.07 15.48 35.20
C ASN A 42 7.46 14.78 35.05
N ARG A 43 7.59 13.79 34.12
CA ARG A 43 8.16 13.93 32.73
C ARG A 43 8.70 12.62 32.09
N PHE A 44 8.47 12.56 30.76
CA PHE A 44 9.20 11.92 29.65
C PHE A 44 9.29 10.38 29.51
N ALA A 45 8.71 9.84 28.41
CA ALA A 45 8.58 8.40 28.19
C ALA A 45 8.33 7.94 26.74
N ALA A 46 9.28 7.16 26.18
CA ALA A 46 9.10 5.90 25.43
C ALA A 46 9.65 5.78 23.98
N PHE A 47 9.84 4.52 23.56
CA PHE A 47 10.93 4.03 22.70
C PHE A 47 10.48 2.96 21.67
N MET A 48 11.46 2.37 20.96
CA MET A 48 11.47 1.77 19.61
C MET A 48 11.57 0.22 19.50
N SER A 49 11.07 -0.58 20.45
CA SER A 49 10.84 -2.05 20.26
C SER A 49 9.41 -2.45 19.79
N PRO A 50 8.36 -1.62 19.99
CA PRO A 50 7.03 -1.81 19.38
C PRO A 50 6.96 -1.61 17.86
N LEU A 51 8.06 -1.38 17.15
CA LEU A 51 8.00 -0.82 15.79
C LEU A 51 7.35 -1.73 14.76
N THR A 52 7.54 -3.04 14.84
CA THR A 52 6.89 -3.97 13.92
C THR A 52 5.38 -4.01 14.15
N ALA A 53 4.96 -4.12 15.42
CA ALA A 53 3.54 -4.10 15.78
C ALA A 53 2.90 -2.76 15.39
N GLY A 54 3.58 -1.65 15.69
CA GLY A 54 3.19 -0.30 15.32
C GLY A 54 3.04 -0.13 13.81
N ARG A 55 4.00 -0.59 13.00
CA ARG A 55 3.92 -0.56 11.52
C ARG A 55 2.71 -1.33 11.00
N VAL A 56 2.46 -2.53 11.53
CA VAL A 56 1.29 -3.34 11.16
C VAL A 56 0.00 -2.60 11.54
N ILE A 57 -0.10 -2.10 12.76
CA ILE A 57 -1.28 -1.37 13.27
C ILE A 57 -1.52 -0.10 12.45
N ILE A 58 -0.49 0.70 12.16
CA ILE A 58 -0.60 1.93 11.38
C ILE A 58 -1.05 1.60 9.95
N ALA A 59 -0.43 0.61 9.29
CA ALA A 59 -0.81 0.22 7.94
C ALA A 59 -2.26 -0.27 7.87
N VAL A 60 -2.67 -1.12 8.83
CA VAL A 60 -4.03 -1.66 8.91
C VAL A 60 -5.05 -0.54 9.20
N ASN A 61 -4.78 0.34 10.16
CA ASN A 61 -5.67 1.46 10.48
C ASN A 61 -5.78 2.45 9.31
N ALA A 62 -4.69 2.72 8.59
CA ALA A 62 -4.74 3.56 7.39
C ALA A 62 -5.70 3.00 6.35
N VAL A 63 -5.78 1.67 6.18
CA VAL A 63 -6.75 1.02 5.29
C VAL A 63 -8.18 1.20 5.80
N TYR A 64 -8.44 1.02 7.10
CA TYR A 64 -9.78 1.22 7.67
C TYR A 64 -10.26 2.67 7.54
N GLN A 65 -9.41 3.65 7.82
CA GLN A 65 -9.75 5.06 7.65
C GLN A 65 -9.97 5.43 6.18
N SER A 66 -9.20 4.83 5.28
CA SER A 66 -9.40 5.01 3.84
C SER A 66 -10.76 4.48 3.38
N LYS A 67 -11.24 3.35 3.94
CA LYS A 67 -12.59 2.82 3.66
C LYS A 67 -13.67 3.81 4.06
N VAL A 68 -13.57 4.42 5.23
CA VAL A 68 -14.51 5.44 5.71
C VAL A 68 -14.48 6.66 4.77
N GLY A 69 -13.29 7.20 4.51
CA GLY A 69 -13.14 8.38 3.66
C GLY A 69 -13.68 8.19 2.24
N VAL A 70 -13.35 7.07 1.59
CA VAL A 70 -13.86 6.79 0.23
C VAL A 70 -15.36 6.51 0.23
N SER A 71 -15.91 5.90 1.29
CA SER A 71 -17.36 5.67 1.41
C SER A 71 -18.13 6.97 1.45
N ILE A 72 -17.65 7.95 2.23
CA ILE A 72 -18.23 9.29 2.29
C ILE A 72 -18.16 9.95 0.91
N ALA A 73 -16.98 9.94 0.27
CA ALA A 73 -16.77 10.58 -1.02
C ALA A 73 -17.68 9.98 -2.12
N ILE A 74 -17.81 8.66 -2.17
CA ILE A 74 -18.66 7.98 -3.17
C ILE A 74 -20.14 8.25 -2.92
N ARG A 75 -20.62 8.17 -1.67
CA ARG A 75 -22.03 8.46 -1.34
C ARG A 75 -22.39 9.92 -1.64
N TYR A 76 -21.49 10.84 -1.32
CA TYR A 76 -21.65 12.25 -1.70
C TYR A 76 -21.66 12.42 -3.23
N ALA A 77 -20.72 11.82 -3.96
CA ALA A 77 -20.65 11.93 -5.41
C ALA A 77 -21.84 11.31 -6.17
N LEU A 78 -22.54 10.36 -5.54
CA LEU A 78 -23.75 9.72 -6.05
C LEU A 78 -25.04 10.50 -5.75
N THR A 79 -24.99 11.54 -4.92
CA THR A 79 -26.16 12.36 -4.55
C THR A 79 -26.00 13.81 -4.96
N ARG A 80 -24.76 14.32 -5.02
CA ARG A 80 -24.46 15.67 -5.45
C ARG A 80 -24.53 15.78 -6.98
N ARG A 81 -25.41 16.65 -7.46
CA ARG A 81 -25.45 17.13 -8.84
C ARG A 81 -24.72 18.46 -8.95
N ALA A 82 -24.01 18.69 -10.04
CA ALA A 82 -23.37 19.98 -10.33
C ALA A 82 -23.11 20.11 -11.82
N PHE A 83 -23.45 21.27 -12.38
CA PHE A 83 -23.28 21.62 -13.80
C PHE A 83 -24.05 20.70 -14.76
N SER A 84 -24.43 21.27 -15.89
CA SER A 84 -25.07 20.55 -16.99
C SER A 84 -24.05 20.32 -18.11
N LEU A 85 -24.04 19.13 -18.70
CA LEU A 85 -23.14 18.80 -19.82
C LEU A 85 -23.56 19.50 -21.12
N LYS A 86 -24.85 19.85 -21.25
CA LYS A 86 -25.40 20.61 -22.37
C LYS A 86 -26.30 21.75 -21.87
N PRO A 87 -26.47 22.81 -22.68
CA PRO A 87 -27.44 23.85 -22.38
C PRO A 87 -28.84 23.27 -22.18
N ASN A 88 -29.56 23.72 -21.14
CA ASN A 88 -30.93 23.32 -20.79
C ASN A 88 -31.12 21.84 -20.38
N GLU A 89 -30.07 21.06 -20.16
CA GLU A 89 -30.17 19.73 -19.53
C GLU A 89 -30.07 19.83 -18.00
N PRO A 90 -30.65 18.87 -17.24
CA PRO A 90 -30.49 18.85 -15.79
C PRO A 90 -29.03 18.59 -15.39
N GLU A 91 -28.66 19.08 -14.20
CA GLU A 91 -27.33 18.82 -13.66
C GLU A 91 -27.07 17.32 -13.50
N VAL A 92 -25.86 16.87 -13.81
CA VAL A 92 -25.46 15.46 -13.70
C VAL A 92 -24.79 15.16 -12.37
N LEU A 93 -24.77 13.88 -11.95
CA LEU A 93 -24.11 13.51 -10.70
C LEU A 93 -22.61 13.70 -10.81
N LEU A 94 -21.94 14.03 -9.71
CA LEU A 94 -20.48 14.15 -9.71
C LEU A 94 -19.80 12.86 -10.16
N LEU A 95 -20.30 11.68 -9.76
CA LEU A 95 -19.74 10.40 -10.19
C LEU A 95 -20.04 10.05 -11.66
N ASP A 96 -20.87 10.82 -12.38
CA ASP A 96 -21.08 10.65 -13.83
C ASP A 96 -19.90 11.23 -14.65
N TYR A 97 -19.13 12.17 -14.08
CA TYR A 97 -17.99 12.76 -14.78
C TYR A 97 -16.81 11.78 -14.85
N PRO A 98 -16.25 11.51 -16.06
CA PRO A 98 -15.08 10.63 -16.20
C PRO A 98 -13.87 11.08 -15.37
N SER A 99 -13.67 12.39 -15.22
CA SER A 99 -12.61 12.96 -14.37
C SER A 99 -12.80 12.63 -12.89
N HIS A 100 -14.04 12.63 -12.40
CA HIS A 100 -14.37 12.31 -11.02
C HIS A 100 -14.29 10.80 -10.76
N GLN A 101 -14.75 9.98 -11.72
CA GLN A 101 -14.57 8.53 -11.69
C GLN A 101 -13.08 8.17 -11.62
N ARG A 102 -12.26 8.78 -12.47
CA ARG A 102 -10.80 8.58 -12.50
C ARG A 102 -10.11 8.93 -11.19
N ARG A 103 -10.66 9.88 -10.44
CA ARG A 103 -10.14 10.28 -9.13
C ARG A 103 -10.53 9.32 -8.02
N LEU A 104 -11.76 8.79 -8.03
CA LEU A 104 -12.30 8.01 -6.89
C LEU A 104 -12.25 6.49 -7.09
N LEU A 105 -12.57 5.98 -8.28
CA LEU A 105 -12.71 4.53 -8.50
C LEU A 105 -11.39 3.77 -8.40
N PRO A 106 -10.24 4.30 -8.89
CA PRO A 106 -8.94 3.66 -8.62
C PRO A 106 -8.58 3.61 -7.13
N LEU A 107 -9.08 4.55 -6.32
CA LEU A 107 -8.88 4.53 -4.87
C LEU A 107 -9.67 3.40 -4.22
N ILE A 108 -10.91 3.13 -4.67
CA ILE A 108 -11.68 1.96 -4.23
C ILE A 108 -10.87 0.69 -4.52
N ALA A 109 -10.38 0.54 -5.74
CA ALA A 109 -9.57 -0.62 -6.13
C ALA A 109 -8.32 -0.79 -5.27
N LYS A 110 -7.60 0.30 -5.01
CA LYS A 110 -6.45 0.31 -4.12
C LYS A 110 -6.82 -0.10 -2.69
N ILE A 111 -7.94 0.37 -2.15
CA ILE A 111 -8.40 0.03 -0.79
C ILE A 111 -8.78 -1.45 -0.69
N TYR A 112 -9.41 -2.02 -1.71
CA TYR A 112 -9.70 -3.46 -1.77
C TYR A 112 -8.41 -4.29 -1.76
N ALA A 113 -7.48 -3.97 -2.66
CA ALA A 113 -6.19 -4.64 -2.73
C ALA A 113 -5.43 -4.54 -1.40
N LEU A 114 -5.33 -3.33 -0.84
CA LEU A 114 -4.72 -3.10 0.47
C LEU A 114 -5.45 -3.82 1.61
N SER A 115 -6.75 -4.08 1.50
CA SER A 115 -7.49 -4.87 2.50
C SER A 115 -7.06 -6.33 2.51
N PHE A 116 -6.87 -6.94 1.33
CA PHE A 116 -6.31 -8.28 1.22
C PHE A 116 -4.88 -8.32 1.77
N GLY A 117 -4.04 -7.37 1.36
CA GLY A 117 -2.67 -7.22 1.85
C GLY A 117 -2.60 -7.00 3.37
N ALA A 118 -3.50 -6.19 3.94
CA ALA A 118 -3.57 -5.94 5.38
C ALA A 118 -4.03 -7.19 6.16
N ASN A 119 -4.96 -7.96 5.62
CA ASN A 119 -5.35 -9.24 6.21
C ASN A 119 -4.20 -10.24 6.20
N TYR A 120 -3.49 -10.36 5.08
CA TYR A 120 -2.27 -11.15 4.98
C TYR A 120 -1.21 -10.71 5.99
N LEU A 121 -0.95 -9.40 6.09
CA LEU A 121 0.02 -8.82 7.02
C LEU A 121 -0.34 -9.10 8.48
N LYS A 122 -1.61 -8.99 8.87
CA LYS A 122 -2.10 -9.36 10.20
C LYS A 122 -1.82 -10.84 10.49
N MET A 123 -2.16 -11.72 9.55
CA MET A 123 -1.94 -13.16 9.70
C MET A 123 -0.45 -13.51 9.81
N LEU A 124 0.40 -12.87 9.01
CA LEU A 124 1.85 -13.01 9.07
C LEU A 124 2.39 -12.55 10.44
N TYR A 125 1.88 -11.43 10.96
CA TYR A 125 2.28 -10.92 12.27
C TYR A 125 1.85 -11.87 13.40
N VAL A 126 0.63 -12.41 13.36
CA VAL A 126 0.14 -13.36 14.38
C VAL A 126 0.92 -14.67 14.33
N LYS A 127 1.21 -15.20 13.13
CA LYS A 127 1.93 -16.46 12.94
C LYS A 127 3.45 -16.29 12.86
N ARG A 128 3.99 -15.15 13.28
CA ARG A 128 5.39 -14.80 13.06
C ARG A 128 6.35 -15.76 13.78
N THR A 129 7.41 -16.13 13.09
CA THR A 129 8.58 -16.83 13.63
C THR A 129 9.76 -15.87 13.72
N PRO A 130 10.84 -16.18 14.46
CA PRO A 130 12.05 -15.35 14.49
C PRO A 130 12.64 -15.07 13.09
N GLN A 131 12.44 -16.00 12.14
CA GLN A 131 12.89 -15.85 10.76
C GLN A 131 11.98 -14.92 9.94
N SER A 132 10.65 -14.91 10.17
CA SER A 132 9.71 -14.03 9.48
C SER A 132 9.78 -12.57 9.94
N ASN A 133 10.38 -12.29 11.11
CA ASN A 133 10.61 -10.91 11.56
C ASN A 133 11.59 -10.15 10.66
N LYS A 134 12.46 -10.85 9.92
CA LYS A 134 13.42 -10.22 9.00
C LYS A 134 12.75 -9.66 7.74
N THR A 135 11.60 -10.20 7.35
CA THR A 135 10.80 -9.79 6.17
C THR A 135 10.28 -8.36 6.25
N ILE A 136 10.19 -7.77 7.46
CA ILE A 136 9.69 -6.40 7.66
C ILE A 136 10.66 -5.34 7.12
N HIS A 137 11.95 -5.66 6.99
CA HIS A 137 12.94 -4.80 6.35
C HIS A 137 13.15 -5.21 4.90
N VAL A 138 12.14 -4.98 4.07
CA VAL A 138 12.01 -5.50 2.69
C VAL A 138 13.30 -5.36 1.89
N SER A 139 13.82 -4.15 1.66
CA SER A 139 14.98 -3.95 0.78
C SER A 139 16.25 -4.65 1.29
N LYS A 140 16.47 -4.66 2.61
CA LYS A 140 17.59 -5.39 3.24
C LYS A 140 17.42 -6.91 3.15
N ALA A 141 16.20 -7.40 3.34
CA ALA A 141 15.87 -8.81 3.27
C ALA A 141 15.99 -9.34 1.83
N LEU A 142 15.48 -8.60 0.85
CA LEU A 142 15.58 -8.93 -0.57
C LEU A 142 17.04 -9.00 -1.03
N PHE A 143 17.85 -7.99 -0.67
CA PHE A 143 19.28 -7.99 -0.99
C PHE A 143 20.02 -9.17 -0.35
N ALA A 144 19.76 -9.46 0.92
CA ALA A 144 20.39 -10.59 1.61
C ALA A 144 20.02 -11.94 0.97
N GLU A 145 18.76 -12.13 0.61
CA GLU A 145 18.29 -13.35 -0.07
C GLU A 145 18.91 -13.48 -1.46
N TYR A 146 18.95 -12.39 -2.24
CA TYR A 146 19.59 -12.38 -3.55
C TYR A 146 21.07 -12.75 -3.49
N MET A 147 21.83 -12.10 -2.61
CA MET A 147 23.26 -12.38 -2.46
C MET A 147 23.51 -13.81 -1.95
N ALA A 148 22.64 -14.34 -1.09
CA ALA A 148 22.74 -15.72 -0.61
C ALA A 148 22.44 -16.74 -1.73
N ALA A 149 21.43 -16.48 -2.56
CA ALA A 149 21.09 -17.31 -3.71
C ALA A 149 22.24 -17.33 -4.74
N GLN A 150 22.77 -16.16 -5.08
CA GLN A 150 23.87 -16.02 -6.03
C GLN A 150 25.16 -16.70 -5.54
N LYS A 151 25.57 -16.46 -4.29
CA LYS A 151 26.78 -17.08 -3.71
C LYS A 151 26.70 -18.61 -3.61
N ARG A 152 25.49 -19.16 -3.40
CA ARG A 152 25.28 -20.59 -3.19
C ARG A 152 24.83 -21.32 -4.45
N ASN A 153 24.69 -20.62 -5.57
CA ASN A 153 24.06 -21.11 -6.80
C ASN A 153 22.72 -21.82 -6.53
N LYS A 154 21.92 -21.26 -5.61
CA LYS A 154 20.64 -21.83 -5.18
C LYS A 154 19.49 -21.04 -5.78
N VAL A 155 18.39 -21.73 -6.05
CA VAL A 155 17.11 -21.12 -6.43
C VAL A 155 16.58 -20.22 -5.31
N PHE A 156 15.94 -19.11 -5.68
CA PHE A 156 15.28 -18.20 -4.76
C PHE A 156 14.10 -18.91 -4.09
N LYS A 157 14.03 -18.88 -2.75
CA LYS A 157 12.94 -19.48 -1.96
C LYS A 157 12.56 -18.53 -0.83
N GLY A 158 11.34 -18.00 -0.88
CA GLY A 158 10.80 -17.07 0.10
C GLY A 158 10.71 -15.64 -0.41
N LEU A 159 10.04 -14.81 0.39
CA LEU A 159 9.75 -13.39 0.11
C LEU A 159 8.93 -13.16 -1.18
N GLY A 160 8.46 -14.19 -1.88
CA GLY A 160 7.83 -14.01 -3.19
C GLY A 160 8.84 -13.80 -4.33
N LEU A 161 10.14 -14.03 -4.08
CA LEU A 161 11.20 -13.96 -5.10
C LEU A 161 11.26 -15.22 -5.96
N GLU A 162 10.37 -16.20 -5.79
CA GLU A 162 10.34 -17.43 -6.57
C GLU A 162 10.17 -17.18 -8.08
N HIS A 163 9.58 -16.03 -8.45
CA HIS A 163 9.48 -15.65 -9.85
C HIS A 163 10.86 -15.46 -10.49
N MET A 164 11.89 -15.07 -9.73
CA MET A 164 13.27 -14.88 -10.22
C MET A 164 13.88 -16.17 -10.81
N ASN A 165 13.36 -17.33 -10.42
CA ASN A 165 13.78 -18.63 -10.96
C ASN A 165 13.20 -18.90 -12.36
N LYS A 166 12.20 -18.13 -12.79
CA LYS A 166 11.55 -18.25 -14.10
C LYS A 166 12.18 -17.28 -15.11
N PRO A 167 12.03 -17.52 -16.43
CA PRO A 167 12.44 -16.59 -17.47
C PRO A 167 11.91 -15.18 -17.23
N CYS A 168 12.66 -14.17 -17.67
CA CYS A 168 12.24 -12.77 -17.54
C CYS A 168 10.94 -12.55 -18.34
N PRO A 169 9.88 -11.99 -17.73
CA PRO A 169 8.66 -11.71 -18.46
C PRO A 169 8.90 -10.67 -19.56
N VAL A 170 8.26 -10.87 -20.71
CA VAL A 170 8.40 -9.97 -21.86
C VAL A 170 7.08 -9.22 -22.04
N ILE A 171 7.16 -7.89 -22.03
CA ILE A 171 6.00 -7.05 -22.33
C ILE A 171 5.80 -6.99 -23.85
N PRO A 172 4.60 -7.31 -24.37
CA PRO A 172 4.31 -7.17 -25.78
C PRO A 172 4.48 -5.73 -26.27
N ALA A 173 4.96 -5.56 -27.51
CA ALA A 173 5.12 -4.25 -28.13
C ALA A 173 3.80 -3.47 -28.23
N HIS A 174 2.68 -4.17 -28.37
CA HIS A 174 1.34 -3.58 -28.44
C HIS A 174 0.41 -4.24 -27.42
N LEU A 175 -0.07 -3.45 -26.46
CA LEU A 175 -1.01 -3.91 -25.45
C LEU A 175 -2.47 -3.68 -25.89
N THR A 176 -3.24 -4.77 -25.95
CA THR A 176 -4.70 -4.73 -26.16
C THR A 176 -5.45 -4.76 -24.84
N SER A 177 -6.74 -4.41 -24.83
CA SER A 177 -7.59 -4.52 -23.63
C SER A 177 -7.59 -5.95 -23.07
N THR A 178 -7.69 -6.97 -23.94
CA THR A 178 -7.62 -8.38 -23.55
C THR A 178 -6.29 -8.74 -22.89
N THR A 179 -5.18 -8.27 -23.45
CA THR A 179 -3.84 -8.49 -22.87
C THR A 179 -3.73 -7.83 -21.50
N LEU A 180 -4.14 -6.56 -21.39
CA LEU A 180 -4.09 -5.80 -20.14
C LEU A 180 -4.93 -6.47 -19.04
N ARG A 181 -6.12 -6.97 -19.37
CA ARG A 181 -7.03 -7.61 -18.40
C ARG A 181 -6.63 -9.05 -18.02
N CYS A 182 -5.68 -9.64 -18.73
CA CYS A 182 -5.16 -10.97 -18.40
C CYS A 182 -4.42 -10.94 -17.05
N THR A 183 -4.86 -11.73 -16.09
CA THR A 183 -4.24 -11.84 -14.76
C THR A 183 -2.76 -12.23 -14.84
N GLN A 184 -2.41 -13.12 -15.79
CA GLN A 184 -1.03 -13.54 -16.00
C GLN A 184 -0.15 -12.36 -16.44
N PHE A 185 -0.59 -11.59 -17.43
CA PHE A 185 0.12 -10.38 -17.88
C PHE A 185 0.31 -9.37 -16.75
N GLN A 186 -0.74 -9.11 -15.96
CA GLN A 186 -0.68 -8.19 -14.82
C GLN A 186 0.37 -8.63 -13.79
N MET A 187 0.40 -9.93 -13.47
CA MET A 187 1.41 -10.49 -12.57
C MET A 187 2.82 -10.38 -13.16
N ASP A 188 2.96 -10.72 -14.44
CA ASP A 188 4.23 -10.70 -15.17
C ASP A 188 4.83 -9.29 -15.21
N ALA A 189 4.01 -8.27 -15.45
CA ALA A 189 4.46 -6.88 -15.45
C ALA A 189 4.94 -6.42 -14.06
N LEU A 190 4.26 -6.81 -12.99
CA LEU A 190 4.69 -6.52 -11.61
C LEU A 190 5.96 -7.28 -11.22
N CYS A 191 6.09 -8.54 -11.63
CA CYS A 191 7.29 -9.35 -11.42
C CYS A 191 8.49 -8.78 -12.19
N LEU A 192 8.29 -8.33 -13.43
CA LEU A 192 9.32 -7.67 -14.23
C LEU A 192 9.85 -6.42 -13.53
N ARG A 193 8.95 -5.53 -13.08
CA ARG A 193 9.36 -4.31 -12.37
C ARG A 193 10.17 -4.62 -11.11
N GLU A 194 9.71 -5.55 -10.28
CA GLU A 194 10.43 -5.93 -9.05
C GLU A 194 11.80 -6.56 -9.36
N ARG A 195 11.86 -7.46 -10.36
CA ARG A 195 13.10 -8.10 -10.82
C ARG A 195 14.14 -7.08 -11.25
N GLU A 196 13.77 -6.19 -12.15
CA GLU A 196 14.71 -5.22 -12.73
C GLU A 196 15.20 -4.20 -11.69
N LEU A 197 14.31 -3.76 -10.80
CA LEU A 197 14.70 -2.90 -9.67
C LEU A 197 15.62 -3.61 -8.69
N LEU A 198 15.40 -4.90 -8.43
CA LEU A 198 16.29 -5.70 -7.57
C LEU A 198 17.67 -5.87 -8.20
N ASN A 199 17.72 -6.21 -9.50
CA ASN A 199 18.97 -6.33 -10.25
C ASN A 199 19.76 -5.01 -10.22
N ARG A 200 19.07 -3.89 -10.44
CA ARG A 200 19.69 -2.55 -10.39
C ARG A 200 20.19 -2.20 -8.99
N PHE A 201 19.38 -2.44 -7.96
CA PHE A 201 19.78 -2.21 -6.57
C PHE A 201 21.03 -3.02 -6.20
N VAL A 202 21.09 -4.28 -6.60
CA VAL A 202 22.26 -5.14 -6.37
C VAL A 202 23.49 -4.61 -7.11
N ALA A 203 23.33 -4.16 -8.36
CA ALA A 203 24.43 -3.59 -9.14
C ALA A 203 24.97 -2.31 -8.49
N ASP A 204 24.10 -1.38 -8.09
CA ASP A 204 24.46 -0.12 -7.45
C ASP A 204 25.22 -0.36 -6.13
N VAL A 205 24.67 -1.24 -5.27
CA VAL A 205 25.31 -1.61 -4.01
C VAL A 205 26.67 -2.27 -4.24
N SER A 206 26.75 -3.18 -5.21
CA SER A 206 28.01 -3.89 -5.53
C SER A 206 29.07 -2.92 -6.06
N GLN A 207 28.68 -1.95 -6.90
CA GLN A 207 29.58 -0.95 -7.43
C GLN A 207 30.13 -0.02 -6.33
N CYS A 208 29.29 0.40 -5.37
CA CYS A 208 29.72 1.22 -4.24
C CYS A 208 30.69 0.45 -3.33
N LEU A 209 30.38 -0.81 -3.00
CA LEU A 209 31.27 -1.66 -2.20
C LEU A 209 32.62 -1.89 -2.90
N ALA A 210 32.62 -2.05 -4.23
CA ALA A 210 33.86 -2.20 -5.01
C ALA A 210 34.75 -0.95 -4.99
N LYS A 211 34.16 0.25 -4.78
CA LYS A 211 34.90 1.51 -4.61
C LYS A 211 35.47 1.69 -3.20
N GLY A 212 35.24 0.74 -2.28
CA GLY A 212 35.69 0.82 -0.90
C GLY A 212 34.81 1.70 0.00
N GLU A 213 33.62 2.07 -0.47
CA GLU A 213 32.68 2.88 0.29
C GLU A 213 32.17 2.14 1.54
N SER A 214 31.86 2.90 2.60
CA SER A 214 31.21 2.33 3.79
C SER A 214 29.82 1.76 3.46
N LYS A 215 29.31 0.85 4.31
CA LYS A 215 27.98 0.25 4.12
C LYS A 215 26.87 1.30 4.21
N GLU A 216 27.04 2.26 5.11
CA GLU A 216 26.13 3.36 5.37
C GLU A 216 26.05 4.29 4.15
N GLN A 217 27.20 4.66 3.59
CA GLN A 217 27.29 5.51 2.40
C GLN A 217 26.75 4.81 1.15
N THR A 218 27.05 3.52 1.00
CA THR A 218 26.50 2.67 -0.07
C THR A 218 24.97 2.66 -0.04
N PHE A 219 24.38 2.51 1.14
CA PHE A 219 22.92 2.49 1.28
C PHE A 219 22.30 3.87 0.99
N ASN A 220 22.92 4.96 1.44
CA ASN A 220 22.45 6.32 1.15
C ASN A 220 22.49 6.64 -0.34
N MET A 221 23.55 6.23 -1.04
CA MET A 221 23.67 6.43 -2.49
C MET A 221 22.66 5.59 -3.30
N SER A 222 22.25 4.44 -2.78
CA SER A 222 21.32 3.52 -3.45
C SER A 222 19.85 3.70 -2.99
N TYR A 223 19.56 4.72 -2.18
CA TYR A 223 18.26 4.88 -1.50
C TYR A 223 17.09 4.99 -2.48
N GLN A 224 17.24 5.72 -3.59
CA GLN A 224 16.16 5.95 -4.54
C GLN A 224 15.69 4.63 -5.20
N VAL A 225 16.64 3.79 -5.62
CA VAL A 225 16.34 2.46 -6.17
C VAL A 225 15.80 1.53 -5.08
N ALA A 226 16.30 1.66 -3.84
CA ALA A 226 15.79 0.89 -2.71
C ALA A 226 14.32 1.22 -2.36
N GLU A 227 13.92 2.48 -2.50
CA GLU A 227 12.53 2.95 -2.31
C GLU A 227 11.62 2.44 -3.44
N ASP A 228 12.04 2.63 -4.70
CA ASP A 228 11.33 2.11 -5.88
C ASP A 228 11.13 0.58 -5.76
N LEU A 229 12.16 -0.15 -5.34
CA LEU A 229 12.12 -1.60 -5.11
C LEU A 229 11.16 -1.98 -3.98
N GLY A 230 11.19 -1.26 -2.86
CA GLY A 230 10.29 -1.51 -1.73
C GLY A 230 8.81 -1.34 -2.12
N LYS A 231 8.51 -0.33 -2.94
CA LYS A 231 7.18 -0.12 -3.52
C LYS A 231 6.81 -1.23 -4.51
N ALA A 232 7.73 -1.59 -5.42
CA ALA A 232 7.50 -2.63 -6.41
C ALA A 232 7.19 -4.00 -5.77
N PHE A 233 7.96 -4.37 -4.75
CA PHE A 233 7.71 -5.55 -3.92
C PHE A 233 6.33 -5.51 -3.27
N SER A 234 5.99 -4.39 -2.64
CA SER A 234 4.73 -4.25 -1.91
C SER A 234 3.53 -4.38 -2.85
N ASP A 235 3.56 -3.70 -4.00
CA ASP A 235 2.51 -3.78 -5.02
C ASP A 235 2.33 -5.20 -5.55
N ARG A 236 3.42 -5.91 -5.88
CA ARG A 236 3.35 -7.31 -6.34
C ARG A 236 2.79 -8.22 -5.25
N ALA A 237 3.28 -8.09 -4.01
CA ALA A 237 2.82 -8.91 -2.90
C ALA A 237 1.33 -8.68 -2.60
N ILE A 238 0.88 -7.42 -2.59
CA ILE A 238 -0.54 -7.07 -2.43
C ILE A 238 -1.36 -7.66 -3.59
N PHE A 239 -0.92 -7.47 -4.83
CA PHE A 239 -1.62 -8.01 -5.99
C PHE A 239 -1.74 -9.53 -5.96
N GLN A 240 -0.68 -10.23 -5.56
CA GLN A 240 -0.68 -11.69 -5.36
C GLN A 240 -1.73 -12.13 -4.35
N THR A 241 -1.83 -11.45 -3.19
CA THR A 241 -2.86 -11.78 -2.18
C THR A 241 -4.28 -11.60 -2.72
N PHE A 242 -4.49 -10.62 -3.59
CA PHE A 242 -5.78 -10.39 -4.24
C PHE A 242 -6.08 -11.51 -5.26
N VAL A 243 -5.15 -11.82 -6.15
CA VAL A 243 -5.31 -12.91 -7.14
C VAL A 243 -5.61 -14.24 -6.46
N GLU A 244 -4.90 -14.56 -5.37
CA GLU A 244 -5.14 -15.78 -4.58
C GLU A 244 -6.54 -15.80 -3.98
N ALA A 245 -6.99 -14.68 -3.39
CA ALA A 245 -8.34 -14.58 -2.84
C ALA A 245 -9.43 -14.72 -3.92
N GLU A 246 -9.27 -14.05 -5.06
CA GLU A 246 -10.19 -14.16 -6.21
C GLU A 246 -10.24 -15.58 -6.79
N ALA A 247 -9.12 -16.29 -6.82
CA ALA A 247 -9.04 -17.67 -7.30
C ALA A 247 -9.89 -18.64 -6.47
N THR A 248 -10.12 -18.36 -5.19
CA THR A 248 -10.97 -19.18 -4.31
C THR A 248 -12.47 -19.04 -4.60
N LEU A 249 -12.87 -18.02 -5.36
CA LEU A 249 -14.27 -17.75 -5.66
C LEU A 249 -14.78 -18.60 -6.82
N ALA A 250 -16.00 -19.10 -6.70
CA ALA A 250 -16.75 -19.68 -7.81
C ALA A 250 -17.04 -18.61 -8.88
N SER A 251 -17.20 -19.05 -10.13
CA SER A 251 -17.60 -18.16 -11.22
C SER A 251 -18.96 -17.52 -10.93
N GLY A 252 -19.08 -16.21 -11.16
CA GLY A 252 -20.30 -15.44 -10.91
C GLY A 252 -20.00 -13.97 -10.66
N SER A 253 -21.06 -13.20 -10.41
CA SER A 253 -21.02 -11.74 -10.34
C SER A 253 -20.00 -11.17 -9.35
N LEU A 254 -19.81 -11.82 -8.19
CA LEU A 254 -18.80 -11.39 -7.21
C LEU A 254 -17.38 -11.50 -7.77
N LYS A 255 -17.08 -12.60 -8.46
CA LYS A 255 -15.77 -12.82 -9.08
C LYS A 255 -15.54 -11.85 -10.22
N ASP A 256 -16.57 -11.55 -11.01
CA ASP A 256 -16.49 -10.58 -12.11
C ASP A 256 -16.20 -9.16 -11.58
N VAL A 257 -16.94 -8.72 -10.55
CA VAL A 257 -16.72 -7.41 -9.91
C VAL A 257 -15.33 -7.34 -9.27
N LEU A 258 -14.90 -8.39 -8.56
CA LEU A 258 -13.56 -8.41 -7.99
C LEU A 258 -12.46 -8.45 -9.05
N GLY A 259 -12.67 -9.11 -10.19
CA GLY A 259 -11.76 -9.10 -11.32
C GLY A 259 -11.61 -7.72 -11.96
N MET A 260 -12.70 -6.94 -12.06
CA MET A 260 -12.66 -5.54 -12.47
C MET A 260 -11.87 -4.69 -11.47
N VAL A 261 -12.16 -4.83 -10.18
CA VAL A 261 -11.48 -4.09 -9.10
C VAL A 261 -9.99 -4.44 -9.04
N ARG A 262 -9.62 -5.72 -9.18
CA ARG A 262 -8.23 -6.19 -9.28
C ARG A 262 -7.52 -5.56 -10.47
N SER A 263 -8.13 -5.62 -11.65
CA SER A 263 -7.51 -5.07 -12.87
C SER A 263 -7.29 -3.56 -12.75
N LEU A 264 -8.22 -2.84 -12.13
CA LEU A 264 -8.09 -1.41 -11.89
C LEU A 264 -6.94 -1.08 -10.93
N TYR A 265 -6.74 -1.92 -9.90
CA TYR A 265 -5.58 -1.81 -9.03
C TYR A 265 -4.27 -2.09 -9.78
N ALA A 266 -4.21 -3.16 -10.58
CA ALA A 266 -3.03 -3.48 -11.39
C ALA A 266 -2.65 -2.32 -12.31
N PHE A 267 -3.62 -1.74 -13.02
CA PHE A 267 -3.36 -0.62 -13.93
C PHE A 267 -2.90 0.64 -13.18
N ASN A 268 -3.46 0.89 -12.00
CA ASN A 268 -2.96 1.97 -11.14
C ASN A 268 -1.50 1.74 -10.71
N CYS A 269 -1.05 0.49 -10.54
CA CYS A 269 0.36 0.18 -10.33
C CYS A 269 1.20 0.34 -11.60
N LEU A 270 0.67 0.00 -12.79
CA LEU A 270 1.35 0.16 -14.07
C LEU A 270 1.55 1.61 -14.52
N GLU A 271 0.77 2.55 -13.98
CA GLU A 271 1.00 3.99 -14.18
C GLU A 271 2.14 4.57 -13.35
N ASP A 272 2.79 3.74 -12.53
CA ASP A 272 3.96 4.19 -11.77
C ASP A 272 5.08 4.65 -12.72
N ILE A 273 5.68 5.81 -12.39
CA ILE A 273 6.71 6.45 -13.22
C ILE A 273 7.92 5.54 -13.48
N THR A 274 8.20 4.56 -12.60
CA THR A 274 9.30 3.60 -12.77
C THR A 274 9.18 2.80 -14.06
N TYR A 275 7.96 2.52 -14.55
CA TYR A 275 7.77 1.81 -15.81
C TYR A 275 8.30 2.59 -17.02
N LEU A 276 8.12 3.91 -17.03
CA LEU A 276 8.66 4.76 -18.09
C LEU A 276 10.13 5.12 -17.83
N ARG A 277 10.48 5.45 -16.57
CA ARG A 277 11.83 5.85 -16.15
C ARG A 277 12.88 4.80 -16.52
N TYR A 278 12.56 3.52 -16.30
CA TYR A 278 13.48 2.42 -16.57
C TYR A 278 13.17 1.66 -17.86
N GLY A 279 12.21 2.16 -18.67
CA GLY A 279 11.90 1.61 -19.98
C GLY A 279 11.17 0.26 -19.97
N PHE A 280 10.49 -0.10 -18.88
CA PHE A 280 9.69 -1.32 -18.78
C PHE A 280 8.41 -1.26 -19.64
N LEU A 281 7.88 -0.06 -19.87
CA LEU A 281 6.79 0.22 -20.81
C LEU A 281 7.19 1.30 -21.80
N SER A 282 6.78 1.14 -23.05
CA SER A 282 6.83 2.23 -24.04
C SER A 282 5.80 3.31 -23.71
N VAL A 283 5.97 4.51 -24.28
CA VAL A 283 5.00 5.60 -24.17
C VAL A 283 3.62 5.19 -24.68
N ASP A 284 3.57 4.45 -25.79
CA ASP A 284 2.32 3.95 -26.38
C ASP A 284 1.62 2.94 -25.47
N ASN A 285 2.38 2.03 -24.85
CA ASN A 285 1.84 1.09 -23.88
C ASN A 285 1.35 1.80 -22.62
N GLY A 286 2.06 2.84 -22.15
CA GLY A 286 1.59 3.70 -21.06
C GLY A 286 0.27 4.41 -21.40
N ALA A 287 0.13 4.91 -22.64
CA ALA A 287 -1.13 5.49 -23.11
C ALA A 287 -2.26 4.45 -23.22
N ALA A 288 -1.94 3.22 -23.62
CA ALA A 288 -2.90 2.11 -23.66
C ALA A 288 -3.42 1.77 -22.25
N VAL A 289 -2.54 1.64 -21.26
CA VAL A 289 -2.91 1.44 -19.84
C VAL A 289 -3.83 2.57 -19.37
N ARG A 290 -3.48 3.83 -19.65
CA ARG A 290 -4.28 4.99 -19.22
C ARG A 290 -5.68 4.99 -19.83
N ARG A 291 -5.82 4.65 -21.11
CA ARG A 291 -7.15 4.51 -21.76
C ARG A 291 -7.97 3.40 -21.10
N GLU A 292 -7.32 2.27 -20.82
CA GLU A 292 -8.00 1.12 -20.23
C GLU A 292 -8.48 1.41 -18.80
N ILE A 293 -7.75 2.22 -18.03
CA ILE A 293 -8.23 2.69 -16.73
C ILE A 293 -9.53 3.49 -16.86
N THR A 294 -9.63 4.38 -17.86
CA THR A 294 -10.86 5.15 -18.08
C THR A 294 -12.03 4.23 -18.43
N ASN A 295 -11.82 3.25 -19.31
CA ASN A 295 -12.84 2.25 -19.66
C ASN A 295 -13.32 1.49 -18.42
N LEU A 296 -12.36 0.98 -17.64
CA LEU A 296 -12.65 0.19 -16.45
C LEU A 296 -13.30 1.02 -15.34
N CYS A 297 -12.99 2.32 -15.24
CA CYS A 297 -13.72 3.24 -14.35
C CYS A 297 -15.21 3.31 -14.73
N SER A 298 -15.54 3.38 -16.01
CA SER A 298 -16.94 3.38 -16.46
C SER A 298 -17.66 2.06 -16.14
N GLU A 299 -16.96 0.92 -16.25
CA GLU A 299 -17.49 -0.40 -15.88
C GLU A 299 -17.65 -0.60 -14.36
N VAL A 300 -16.72 -0.05 -13.55
CA VAL A 300 -16.78 -0.14 -12.08
C VAL A 300 -17.83 0.80 -11.51
N ARG A 301 -18.11 1.93 -12.18
CA ARG A 301 -19.08 2.93 -11.72
C ARG A 301 -20.39 2.33 -11.19
N PRO A 302 -21.12 1.47 -11.94
CA PRO A 302 -22.43 0.98 -11.49
C PRO A 302 -22.35 0.19 -10.18
N HIS A 303 -21.17 -0.33 -9.85
CA HIS A 303 -20.91 -1.09 -8.64
C HIS A 303 -20.37 -0.22 -7.50
N ALA A 304 -20.07 1.06 -7.72
CA ALA A 304 -19.37 1.92 -6.75
C ALA A 304 -20.06 1.98 -5.38
N LEU A 305 -21.39 2.12 -5.34
CA LEU A 305 -22.14 2.14 -4.08
C LEU A 305 -22.07 0.80 -3.36
N ALA A 306 -22.26 -0.31 -4.08
CA ALA A 306 -22.20 -1.65 -3.50
C ALA A 306 -20.79 -1.96 -2.96
N LEU A 307 -19.75 -1.54 -3.69
CA LEU A 307 -18.34 -1.71 -3.33
C LEU A 307 -17.97 -0.96 -2.05
N VAL A 308 -18.48 0.26 -1.82
CA VAL A 308 -18.20 0.99 -0.57
C VAL A 308 -19.10 0.54 0.57
N SER A 309 -20.34 0.14 0.28
CA SER A 309 -21.27 -0.37 1.30
C SER A 309 -20.81 -1.72 1.88
N SER A 310 -20.17 -2.57 1.08
CA SER A 310 -19.62 -3.85 1.55
C SER A 310 -18.46 -3.71 2.54
N PHE A 311 -17.88 -2.51 2.71
CA PHE A 311 -16.92 -2.26 3.78
C PHE A 311 -17.54 -2.38 5.17
N GLY A 312 -18.88 -2.30 5.27
CA GLY A 312 -19.59 -2.48 6.53
C GLY A 312 -19.30 -1.39 7.56
N SER A 313 -18.90 -0.19 7.12
CA SER A 313 -18.70 0.95 8.00
C SER A 313 -20.03 1.36 8.63
N PRO A 314 -20.17 1.36 9.96
CA PRO A 314 -21.41 1.81 10.60
C PRO A 314 -21.65 3.29 10.30
N ASP A 315 -22.93 3.67 10.15
CA ASP A 315 -23.30 5.03 9.75
C ASP A 315 -22.76 6.11 10.71
N ALA A 316 -22.62 5.80 12.00
CA ALA A 316 -22.04 6.68 13.01
C ALA A 316 -20.57 7.08 12.74
N PHE A 317 -19.85 6.32 11.91
CA PHE A 317 -18.48 6.64 11.48
C PHE A 317 -18.44 7.47 10.19
N LEU A 318 -19.57 7.68 9.51
CA LEU A 318 -19.66 8.43 8.26
C LEU A 318 -20.06 9.88 8.54
N SER A 319 -19.52 10.81 7.74
CA SER A 319 -19.87 12.23 7.82
C SER A 319 -21.32 12.47 7.35
N PRO A 320 -22.06 13.46 7.89
CA PRO A 320 -23.42 13.79 7.47
C PRO A 320 -23.60 14.00 5.96
N ILE A 321 -22.56 14.49 5.26
CA ILE A 321 -22.57 14.68 3.80
C ILE A 321 -22.70 13.37 3.01
N ALA A 322 -22.43 12.22 3.64
CA ALA A 322 -22.64 10.90 3.05
C ALA A 322 -24.11 10.49 2.96
N PHE A 323 -25.01 11.20 3.66
CA PHE A 323 -26.44 10.89 3.73
C PHE A 323 -27.29 12.02 3.15
N ASN A 324 -27.19 13.21 3.75
CA ASN A 324 -27.93 14.40 3.34
C ASN A 324 -27.02 15.61 3.38
N TRP A 325 -26.26 15.79 2.30
CA TRP A 325 -25.34 16.92 2.19
C TRP A 325 -26.07 18.27 2.12
N VAL A 326 -27.32 18.30 1.62
CA VAL A 326 -28.13 19.53 1.57
C VAL A 326 -28.46 19.99 2.98
N GLY A 327 -29.02 19.09 3.80
CA GLY A 327 -29.34 19.37 5.21
C GLY A 327 -28.10 19.65 6.06
N ALA A 328 -26.98 18.95 5.79
CA ALA A 328 -25.72 19.20 6.50
C ALA A 328 -25.13 20.59 6.21
N ASN A 329 -25.37 21.14 5.01
CA ASN A 329 -24.86 22.45 4.59
C ASN A 329 -25.89 23.57 4.73
N SER A 330 -27.16 23.27 5.01
CA SER A 330 -28.16 24.27 5.34
C SER A 330 -27.88 24.80 6.75
N TRP A 331 -27.14 25.89 6.84
CA TRP A 331 -27.05 26.68 8.06
C TRP A 331 -28.46 27.13 8.45
N SER A 332 -29.03 26.57 9.51
CA SER A 332 -30.09 27.26 10.25
C SER A 332 -29.40 28.37 11.03
N SER A 333 -29.67 29.63 10.68
CA SER A 333 -29.40 30.77 11.54
C SER A 333 -30.21 30.59 12.84
N VAL A 334 -29.66 29.84 13.80
CA VAL A 334 -30.23 29.78 15.15
C VAL A 334 -29.90 31.12 15.79
N GLN A 335 -30.96 31.90 16.02
CA GLN A 335 -30.96 33.15 16.75
C GLN A 335 -30.24 32.97 18.08
N HIS A 336 -29.24 33.84 18.33
CA HIS A 336 -28.60 33.99 19.63
C HIS A 336 -29.56 34.55 20.68
#